data_AF-A0A8T5M521-F1
#
_entry.id   AF-A0A8T5M521-F1
#
_cell.length_a   1.000
_cell.length_b   1.000
_cell.length_c   1.000
_cell.angle_alpha   90.00
_cell.angle_beta   90.00
_cell.angle_gamma   90.00
#
_symmetry.space_group_name_H-M   'P 1'
#
loop_
_entity.id
_entity.type
_entity.pdbx_description
1 polymer ?
#
loop_
_entity_poly.entity_id
_entity_poly.type
_entity_poly.pdbx_seq_one_letter_code
_entity_poly.pdbx_strand_id
1 'polypeptide(L)'
;MVKFKGKKSYGNYKTSSCPFCGKIATHKNEQGLEVCRLHTKQSLEEIKCSCGSWLEQRSGKFGPYFNCIKCGNINYKKGMEMKELIRPTYEDILGKDDIGKTSSVKTKPAVSSFSSSSYNDERTYTQKKENPKKERKEITISSNDVEYFD
;
A
#
# COMPACT_ATOMS: atom_id res chain seq x y z
N MET A 1 36.91 0.87 -22.73
CA MET A 1 35.74 0.41 -21.94
C MET A 1 35.54 1.37 -20.77
N VAL A 2 34.59 2.30 -20.88
CA VAL A 2 34.40 3.37 -19.87
C VAL A 2 33.53 2.82 -18.73
N LYS A 3 34.10 2.72 -17.51
CA LYS A 3 33.35 2.33 -16.30
C LYS A 3 32.50 3.51 -15.84
N PHE A 4 31.20 3.50 -16.15
CA PHE A 4 30.25 4.46 -15.60
C PHE A 4 30.09 4.23 -14.09
N LYS A 5 30.63 5.14 -13.28
CA LYS A 5 30.51 5.10 -11.83
C LYS A 5 29.18 5.77 -11.44
N GLY A 6 28.17 4.96 -11.14
CA GLY A 6 26.86 5.47 -10.69
C GLY A 6 26.98 6.36 -9.46
N LYS A 7 26.16 7.42 -9.39
CA LYS A 7 26.11 8.32 -8.22
C LYS A 7 25.64 7.54 -7.00
N LYS A 8 26.39 7.60 -5.90
CA LYS A 8 25.95 7.06 -4.60
C LYS A 8 24.85 7.97 -4.06
N SER A 9 23.62 7.48 -4.01
CA SER A 9 22.51 8.17 -3.35
C SER A 9 22.48 7.74 -1.89
N TYR A 10 22.80 8.66 -0.98
CA TYR A 10 22.71 8.43 0.45
C TYR A 10 21.28 8.74 0.92
N GLY A 11 20.72 7.90 1.81
CA GLY A 11 19.41 8.16 2.44
C GLY A 11 18.25 7.25 2.00
N ASN A 12 18.39 6.47 0.92
CA ASN A 12 17.35 5.50 0.51
C ASN A 12 17.05 4.42 1.56
N TYR A 13 17.93 4.19 2.53
CA TYR A 13 17.68 3.23 3.61
C TYR A 13 16.62 3.69 4.62
N LYS A 14 16.23 4.98 4.61
CA LYS A 14 15.24 5.55 5.55
C LYS A 14 13.84 5.69 4.97
N THR A 15 13.63 5.46 3.68
CA THR A 15 12.29 5.58 3.09
C THR A 15 11.46 4.36 3.44
N SER A 16 10.46 4.55 4.29
CA SER A 16 9.49 3.52 4.63
C SER A 16 8.30 3.50 3.67
N SER A 17 7.77 2.31 3.46
CA SER A 17 6.61 2.07 2.61
C SER A 17 5.35 1.89 3.45
N CYS A 18 4.23 2.37 2.93
CA CYS A 18 2.92 2.21 3.52
C CYS A 18 2.48 0.74 3.42
N PRO A 19 2.07 0.09 4.52
CA PRO A 19 1.70 -1.33 4.53
C PRO A 19 0.42 -1.65 3.73
N PHE A 20 -0.41 -0.64 3.45
CA PHE A 20 -1.69 -0.82 2.76
C PHE A 20 -1.60 -0.67 1.24
N CYS A 21 -0.65 0.13 0.73
CA CYS A 21 -0.57 0.45 -0.71
C CYS A 21 0.85 0.48 -1.29
N GLY A 22 1.88 0.21 -0.49
CA GLY A 22 3.28 0.21 -0.91
C GLY A 22 3.87 1.59 -1.27
N LYS A 23 3.06 2.65 -1.31
CA LYS A 23 3.53 4.03 -1.55
C LYS A 23 4.41 4.52 -0.39
N ILE A 24 5.23 5.54 -0.64
CA ILE A 24 6.08 6.13 0.40
C ILE A 24 5.22 6.65 1.56
N ALA A 25 5.55 6.23 2.77
CA ALA A 25 4.88 6.69 3.97
C ALA A 25 5.34 8.12 4.31
N THR A 26 4.38 8.97 4.65
CA THR A 26 4.63 10.39 4.96
C THR A 26 4.06 10.80 6.31
N HIS A 27 3.15 10.00 6.86
CA HIS A 27 2.43 10.27 8.09
C HIS A 27 2.45 9.05 9.00
N LYS A 28 2.15 9.27 10.28
CA LYS A 28 1.93 8.19 11.25
C LYS A 28 0.46 8.08 11.58
N ASN A 29 -0.04 6.86 11.66
CA ASN A 29 -1.38 6.55 12.18
C ASN A 29 -1.38 6.63 13.72
N GLU A 30 -2.56 6.57 14.34
CA GLU A 30 -2.78 6.51 15.79
C GLU A 30 -2.04 5.33 16.44
N GLN A 31 -1.93 4.21 15.74
CA GLN A 31 -1.14 3.03 16.17
C GLN A 31 0.38 3.22 16.01
N GLY A 32 0.84 4.39 15.55
CA GLY A 32 2.25 4.71 15.31
C GLY A 32 2.85 4.12 14.04
N LEU A 33 2.01 3.63 13.11
CA LEU A 33 2.43 3.08 11.82
C LEU A 33 2.70 4.13 10.78
N GLU A 34 3.75 3.94 10.01
CA GLU A 34 4.08 4.80 8.88
C GLU A 34 3.17 4.46 7.70
N VAL A 35 2.29 5.40 7.37
CA VAL A 35 1.25 5.28 6.34
C VAL A 35 1.29 6.46 5.38
N CYS A 36 0.65 6.33 4.23
CA CYS A 36 0.42 7.45 3.32
C CYS A 36 -0.74 8.32 3.82
N ARG A 37 -0.88 9.53 3.25
CA ARG A 37 -1.96 10.50 3.57
C ARG A 37 -3.37 9.90 3.52
N LEU A 38 -3.61 8.95 2.62
CA LEU A 38 -4.93 8.35 2.42
C LEU A 38 -5.31 7.33 3.52
N HIS A 39 -4.33 6.76 4.21
CA HIS A 39 -4.53 5.63 5.14
C HIS A 39 -4.20 6.00 6.59
N THR A 40 -4.29 7.29 6.92
CA THR A 40 -4.08 7.79 8.30
C THR A 40 -5.18 7.39 9.25
N LYS A 41 -6.36 7.00 8.75
CA LYS A 41 -7.51 6.57 9.56
C LYS A 41 -7.73 5.06 9.54
N GLN A 42 -6.98 4.32 8.72
CA GLN A 42 -7.13 2.87 8.60
C GLN A 42 -6.31 2.18 9.70
N SER A 43 -6.98 1.47 10.60
CA SER A 43 -6.32 0.62 11.59
C SER A 43 -5.99 -0.75 11.00
N LEU A 44 -4.92 -1.35 11.53
CA LEU A 44 -4.55 -2.72 11.18
C LEU A 44 -5.44 -3.72 11.92
N GLU A 45 -6.02 -4.66 11.18
CA GLU A 45 -6.77 -5.80 11.74
C GLU A 45 -5.87 -6.65 12.64
N GLU A 46 -6.45 -7.24 13.68
CA GLU A 46 -5.77 -8.14 14.61
C GLU A 46 -5.22 -9.39 13.89
N ILE A 47 -3.97 -9.73 14.18
CA ILE A 47 -3.25 -10.84 13.53
C ILE A 47 -2.99 -11.92 14.59
N LYS A 48 -3.17 -13.19 14.21
CA LYS A 48 -2.75 -14.33 15.06
C LYS A 48 -1.32 -14.72 14.75
N CYS A 49 -0.56 -15.06 15.79
CA CYS A 49 0.76 -15.66 15.65
C CYS A 49 0.65 -17.11 15.19
N SER A 50 1.74 -17.68 14.69
CA SER A 50 1.86 -19.11 14.35
C SER A 50 1.57 -20.05 15.53
N CYS A 51 1.76 -19.58 16.77
CA CYS A 51 1.40 -20.33 17.98
C CYS A 51 -0.08 -20.21 18.38
N GLY A 52 -0.90 -19.51 17.59
CA GLY A 52 -2.34 -19.34 17.79
C GLY A 52 -2.77 -18.22 18.74
N SER A 53 -1.84 -17.57 19.45
CA SER A 53 -2.17 -16.38 20.27
C SER A 53 -2.18 -15.11 19.45
N TRP A 54 -2.92 -14.11 19.91
CA TRP A 54 -3.02 -12.79 19.28
C TRP A 54 -1.69 -12.02 19.35
N LEU A 55 -1.36 -11.31 18.28
CA LEU A 55 -0.22 -10.40 18.19
C LEU A 55 -0.69 -8.99 18.55
N GLU A 56 -0.18 -8.47 19.66
CA GLU A 56 -0.37 -7.06 19.99
C GLU A 56 0.61 -6.21 19.21
N GLN A 57 0.11 -5.17 18.57
CA GLN A 57 0.97 -4.20 17.93
C GLN A 57 1.49 -3.19 18.95
N ARG A 58 2.81 -2.99 18.99
CA ARG A 58 3.47 -1.99 19.85
C ARG A 58 4.46 -1.15 19.05
N SER A 59 4.76 0.04 19.55
CA SER A 59 5.76 0.94 18.97
C SER A 59 6.99 1.02 19.87
N GLY A 60 8.18 1.03 19.27
CA GLY A 60 9.46 1.15 19.97
C GLY A 60 10.44 2.06 19.25
N LYS A 61 11.67 2.16 19.78
CA LYS A 61 12.74 3.01 19.22
C LYS A 61 13.04 2.75 17.75
N PHE A 62 12.93 1.49 17.32
CA PHE A 62 13.26 1.05 15.97
C PHE A 62 12.04 0.94 15.04
N GLY A 63 10.88 1.44 15.48
CA GLY A 63 9.63 1.36 14.74
C GLY A 63 8.60 0.41 15.36
N PRO A 64 7.53 0.10 14.61
CA PRO A 64 6.49 -0.83 15.06
C PRO A 64 7.04 -2.26 15.13
N TYR A 65 6.54 -3.04 16.08
CA TYR A 65 6.79 -4.47 16.23
C TYR A 65 5.54 -5.15 16.79
N PHE A 66 5.49 -6.47 16.68
CA PHE A 66 4.43 -7.24 17.29
C PHE A 66 4.93 -7.94 18.55
N ASN A 67 4.08 -8.04 19.55
CA ASN A 67 4.33 -8.80 20.76
C ASN A 67 3.32 -9.95 20.84
N CYS A 68 3.84 -11.16 20.88
CA CYS A 68 3.05 -12.37 21.11
C CYS A 68 3.26 -12.82 22.57
N ILE A 69 2.17 -13.08 23.30
CA ILE A 69 2.24 -13.52 24.70
C ILE A 69 3.08 -14.80 24.87
N LYS A 70 3.05 -15.71 23.89
CA LYS A 70 3.77 -17.00 23.94
C LYS A 70 5.17 -16.96 23.31
N CYS A 71 5.33 -16.27 22.17
CA CYS A 71 6.59 -16.25 21.41
C CYS A 71 7.48 -15.03 21.71
N GLY A 72 6.93 -13.99 22.34
CA GLY A 72 7.59 -12.71 22.58
C GLY A 72 7.56 -11.76 21.39
N ASN A 73 8.58 -10.91 21.30
CA ASN A 73 8.66 -9.83 20.32
C ASN A 73 9.03 -10.34 18.92
N ILE A 74 8.22 -10.01 17.93
CA ILE A 74 8.36 -10.39 16.53
C ILE A 74 8.52 -9.12 15.68
N ASN A 75 9.41 -9.18 14.70
CA ASN A 75 9.62 -8.09 13.75
C ASN A 75 8.34 -7.85 12.94
N TYR A 76 7.96 -6.59 12.75
CA TYR A 76 6.75 -6.19 12.03
C TYR A 76 6.62 -6.85 10.64
N LYS A 77 7.71 -6.92 9.87
CA LYS A 77 7.69 -7.56 8.54
C LYS A 77 7.25 -9.03 8.61
N LYS A 78 7.81 -9.78 9.56
CA LYS A 78 7.48 -11.19 9.79
C LYS A 78 6.02 -11.37 10.22
N GLY A 79 5.51 -10.47 11.07
CA GLY A 79 4.11 -10.53 11.50
C GLY A 79 3.12 -10.25 10.36
N MET A 80 3.47 -9.34 9.45
CA MET A 80 2.64 -9.04 8.27
C MET A 80 2.61 -10.21 7.28
N GLU A 81 3.74 -10.89 7.07
CA GLU A 81 3.80 -12.10 6.23
C GLU A 81 2.91 -13.22 6.81
N MET A 82 2.85 -13.39 8.14
CA MET A 82 1.97 -14.39 8.76
C MET A 82 0.48 -14.12 8.55
N LYS A 83 0.08 -12.85 8.42
CA LYS A 83 -1.31 -12.48 8.14
C LYS A 83 -1.77 -13.03 6.80
N GLU A 84 -0.91 -13.04 5.81
CA GLU A 84 -1.22 -13.52 4.45
C GLU A 84 -1.47 -15.03 4.44
N LEU A 85 -0.82 -15.78 5.33
CA LEU A 85 -0.98 -17.23 5.45
C LEU A 85 -2.27 -17.65 6.18
N ILE A 86 -2.77 -16.80 7.08
CA ILE A 86 -3.90 -17.15 7.96
C ILE A 86 -5.23 -16.70 7.36
N ARG A 87 -5.25 -15.84 6.33
CA ARG A 87 -6.50 -15.51 5.63
C ARG A 87 -7.00 -16.80 4.97
N PRO A 88 -8.07 -17.45 5.49
CA PRO A 88 -8.64 -18.59 4.79
C PRO A 88 -9.08 -18.07 3.44
N THR A 89 -8.62 -18.72 2.38
CA THR A 89 -9.20 -18.49 1.07
C THR A 89 -10.69 -18.79 1.19
N TYR A 90 -11.54 -17.93 0.62
CA TYR A 90 -12.99 -18.16 0.59
C TYR A 90 -13.35 -19.57 0.04
N GLU A 91 -12.44 -20.16 -0.75
CA GLU A 91 -12.49 -21.54 -1.24
C GLU A 91 -12.46 -22.61 -0.14
N ASP A 92 -11.93 -22.31 1.06
CA ASP A 92 -11.92 -23.23 2.21
C ASP A 92 -13.20 -23.15 3.06
N ILE A 93 -13.93 -22.02 2.96
CA ILE A 93 -15.17 -21.78 3.71
C ILE A 93 -16.39 -22.33 2.96
N LEU A 94 -16.36 -22.31 1.62
CA LEU A 94 -17.29 -23.08 0.80
C LEU A 94 -16.79 -24.52 0.67
N GLY A 95 -16.96 -25.28 1.75
CA GLY A 95 -16.79 -26.72 1.75
C GLY A 95 -17.49 -27.34 0.54
N LYS A 96 -16.74 -28.20 -0.16
CA LYS A 96 -17.26 -29.22 -1.06
C LYS A 96 -18.17 -30.13 -0.23
N ASP A 97 -19.46 -29.82 -0.21
CA ASP A 97 -20.45 -30.81 0.20
C ASP A 97 -20.49 -31.88 -0.90
N ASP A 98 -19.80 -32.99 -0.66
CA ASP A 98 -19.90 -34.22 -1.43
C ASP A 98 -21.35 -34.75 -1.36
N ILE A 99 -22.21 -34.28 -2.26
CA ILE A 99 -23.48 -34.93 -2.59
C ILE A 99 -23.33 -35.57 -3.96
N GLY A 100 -23.02 -36.86 -3.95
CA GLY A 100 -23.06 -37.70 -5.13
C GLY A 100 -24.48 -37.87 -5.67
N LYS A 101 -24.60 -37.86 -7.01
CA LYS A 101 -25.62 -38.49 -7.88
C LYS A 101 -27.11 -38.21 -7.55
N THR A 102 -27.82 -37.51 -8.45
CA THR A 102 -28.61 -38.14 -9.53
C THR A 102 -29.30 -37.11 -10.44
N SER A 103 -29.40 -37.47 -11.73
CA SER A 103 -30.45 -37.15 -12.71
C SER A 103 -30.78 -35.68 -13.07
N SER A 104 -30.30 -35.31 -14.26
CA SER A 104 -31.09 -34.74 -15.37
C SER A 104 -32.51 -34.25 -15.06
N VAL A 105 -32.71 -32.93 -15.01
CA VAL A 105 -33.96 -32.31 -15.46
C VAL A 105 -33.64 -30.99 -16.18
N LYS A 106 -34.01 -30.95 -17.47
CA LYS A 106 -34.11 -29.74 -18.29
C LYS A 106 -35.31 -28.93 -17.80
N THR A 107 -35.11 -27.69 -17.39
CA THR A 107 -36.10 -26.62 -17.54
C THR A 107 -35.39 -25.28 -17.75
N LYS A 108 -35.51 -24.74 -18.96
CA LYS A 108 -35.55 -23.29 -19.22
C LYS A 108 -37.04 -22.87 -19.23
N PRO A 109 -37.43 -21.59 -19.32
CA PRO A 109 -36.68 -20.33 -19.22
C PRO A 109 -37.36 -19.28 -18.30
N ALA A 110 -36.70 -18.15 -18.00
CA ALA A 110 -37.27 -16.79 -18.14
C ALA A 110 -36.38 -15.72 -17.47
N VAL A 111 -35.65 -15.00 -18.32
CA VAL A 111 -35.36 -13.55 -18.28
C VAL A 111 -35.27 -12.82 -16.92
N SER A 112 -34.07 -12.38 -16.56
CA SER A 112 -33.81 -10.94 -16.52
C SER A 112 -32.37 -10.70 -16.99
N SER A 113 -32.31 -10.17 -18.20
CA SER A 113 -31.11 -9.62 -18.82
C SER A 113 -30.60 -8.46 -17.98
N PHE A 114 -29.46 -8.63 -17.32
CA PHE A 114 -28.58 -7.49 -17.03
C PHE A 114 -27.27 -7.69 -17.77
N SER A 115 -27.13 -6.82 -18.76
CA SER A 115 -26.11 -6.74 -19.78
C SER A 115 -24.72 -6.68 -19.14
N SER A 116 -23.82 -7.53 -19.62
CA SER A 116 -22.38 -7.31 -19.51
C SER A 116 -22.05 -6.03 -20.28
N SER A 117 -22.12 -4.87 -19.61
CA SER A 117 -21.51 -3.66 -20.12
C SER A 117 -20.01 -3.84 -19.94
N SER A 118 -19.38 -4.32 -21.01
CA SER A 118 -17.97 -4.11 -21.29
C SER A 118 -17.73 -2.60 -21.26
N TYR A 119 -17.30 -2.08 -20.11
CA TYR A 119 -16.74 -0.74 -20.07
C TYR A 119 -15.44 -0.78 -20.88
N ASN A 120 -15.57 -0.45 -22.17
CA ASN A 120 -14.50 0.20 -22.89
C ASN A 120 -14.26 1.52 -22.16
N ASP A 121 -13.31 1.51 -21.24
CA ASP A 121 -12.74 2.73 -20.67
C ASP A 121 -11.97 3.42 -21.82
N GLU A 122 -12.72 4.14 -22.65
CA GLU A 122 -12.18 5.17 -23.52
C GLU A 122 -11.56 6.24 -22.62
N ARG A 123 -10.29 6.00 -22.28
CA ARG A 123 -9.40 7.05 -21.81
C ARG A 123 -9.35 8.11 -22.88
N THR A 124 -10.23 9.10 -22.76
CA THR A 124 -10.04 10.40 -23.37
C THR A 124 -8.69 10.91 -22.84
N TYR A 125 -7.70 10.87 -23.73
CA TYR A 125 -6.41 11.48 -23.55
C TYR A 125 -6.65 12.98 -23.48
N THR A 126 -7.03 13.47 -22.30
CA THR A 126 -6.94 14.89 -22.00
C THR A 126 -5.46 15.21 -22.10
N GLN A 127 -5.10 15.86 -23.21
CA GLN A 127 -3.78 16.40 -23.41
C GLN A 127 -3.47 17.25 -22.19
N LYS A 128 -2.58 16.72 -21.36
CA LYS A 128 -2.06 17.39 -20.18
C LYS A 128 -1.38 18.64 -20.72
N LYS A 129 -2.07 19.79 -20.65
CA LYS A 129 -1.45 21.09 -20.89
C LYS A 129 -0.21 21.13 -20.02
N GLU A 130 0.95 21.05 -20.65
CA GLU A 130 2.23 21.21 -19.99
C GLU A 130 2.20 22.60 -19.38
N ASN A 131 2.09 22.67 -18.06
CA ASN A 131 2.35 23.92 -17.36
C ASN A 131 3.80 24.28 -17.69
N PRO A 132 4.07 25.46 -18.29
CA PRO A 132 5.44 25.87 -18.56
C PRO A 132 6.19 25.83 -17.23
N LYS A 133 7.27 25.05 -17.18
CA LYS A 133 8.20 25.06 -16.05
C LYS A 133 8.58 26.52 -15.85
N LYS A 134 8.14 27.11 -14.74
CA LYS A 134 8.56 28.43 -14.32
C LYS A 134 10.06 28.33 -14.03
N GLU A 135 10.88 28.69 -15.02
CA GLU A 135 12.31 28.82 -14.83
C GLU A 135 12.53 29.78 -13.67
N ARG A 136 13.33 29.33 -12.70
CA ARG A 136 13.78 30.20 -11.62
C ARG A 136 14.66 31.26 -12.26
N LYS A 137 14.18 32.50 -12.32
CA LYS A 137 14.99 33.64 -12.73
C LYS A 137 16.03 33.86 -11.64
N GLU A 138 17.29 33.55 -11.93
CA GLU A 138 18.40 33.98 -11.08
C GLU A 138 18.53 35.50 -11.23
N ILE A 139 18.41 36.21 -10.11
CA ILE A 139 18.62 37.65 -10.06
C ILE A 139 20.06 37.83 -9.59
N THR A 140 20.92 38.36 -10.46
CA THR A 140 22.28 38.73 -10.08
C THR A 140 22.25 40.18 -9.66
N ILE A 141 22.51 40.45 -8.38
CA ILE A 141 22.55 41.81 -7.83
C ILE A 141 24.01 42.25 -7.83
N SER A 142 24.27 43.37 -8.49
CA SER A 142 25.60 43.99 -8.52
C SER A 142 25.74 45.00 -7.38
N SER A 143 26.96 45.24 -6.91
CA SER A 143 27.25 46.27 -5.91
C SER A 143 26.90 47.70 -6.37
N ASN A 144 26.55 47.89 -7.64
CA ASN A 144 26.12 49.16 -8.21
C ASN A 144 24.58 49.36 -8.23
N ASP A 145 23.77 48.36 -7.85
CA ASP A 145 22.31 48.49 -7.83
C ASP A 145 21.83 49.21 -6.57
N VAL A 146 21.73 50.55 -6.63
CA VAL A 146 21.33 51.42 -5.51
C VAL A 146 19.90 51.12 -5.02
N GLU A 147 18.99 50.70 -5.90
CA GLU A 147 17.59 50.41 -5.56
C GLU A 147 17.38 49.23 -4.60
N TYR A 148 18.42 48.42 -4.33
CA TYR A 148 18.31 47.24 -3.48
C TYR A 148 18.85 47.42 -2.06
N PHE A 149 19.51 48.56 -1.77
CA PHE A 149 20.25 48.78 -0.51
C PHE A 149 19.71 49.92 0.38
N ASP A 150 18.53 50.47 0.06
CA ASP A 150 17.82 51.44 0.93
C ASP A 150 17.05 50.76 2.07
#